data_AF-A0A0C1PQW5-F1
#
_entry.id   AF-A0A0C1PQW5-F1
#
_cell.length_a   1.000
_cell.length_b   1.000
_cell.length_c   1.000
_cell.angle_alpha   90.00
_cell.angle_beta   90.00
_cell.angle_gamma   90.00
#
_symmetry.space_group_name_H-M   'P 1'
#
loop_
_entity.id
_entity.type
_entity.pdbx_description
1 polymer ?
#
loop_
_entity_poly.entity_id
_entity_poly.type
_entity_poly.pdbx_seq_one_letter_code
_entity_poly.pdbx_strand_id
1 'polypeptide(L)'
;MSLKSSNVPLGYLVISDENSINFKDMLDDYRHYFSGHTVELTTNYNLLSQVKIIFNEKDLPHLMGWEKVRIKNKDKNASKIIIDIDNLTFTKKLSKKNPNWKSIKKRNLNYNLLHRIFLDQDINVFVETSNMHPNRLHLNIVFVYNKKRESIILGFRKTRTRDVFVPVTLHATNIHNQYNCRRRTKVKSLKWLD
;
A
#
# COMPACT_ATOMS: atom_id res chain seq x y z
N MET A 1 -16.44 23.77 4.24
CA MET A 1 -17.01 23.56 2.89
C MET A 1 -16.95 22.05 2.61
N SER A 2 -18.10 21.38 2.65
CA SER A 2 -18.19 19.92 2.48
C SER A 2 -18.37 19.63 1.00
N LEU A 3 -17.31 19.12 0.35
CA LEU A 3 -17.42 18.58 -1.00
C LEU A 3 -18.03 17.18 -0.87
N LYS A 4 -19.34 17.07 -1.14
CA LYS A 4 -19.98 15.79 -1.44
C LYS A 4 -19.37 15.31 -2.77
N SER A 5 -18.53 14.28 -2.74
CA SER A 5 -18.05 13.65 -3.97
C SER A 5 -19.24 12.99 -4.67
N SER A 6 -19.51 13.42 -5.89
CA SER A 6 -20.40 12.77 -6.84
C SER A 6 -20.00 11.29 -7.02
N ASN A 7 -21.00 10.40 -7.02
CA ASN A 7 -20.87 8.98 -7.34
C ASN A 7 -20.52 8.79 -8.83
N VAL A 8 -19.29 9.12 -9.21
CA VAL A 8 -18.68 8.52 -10.39
C VAL A 8 -18.19 7.14 -9.95
N PRO A 9 -18.61 6.04 -10.60
CA PRO A 9 -18.01 4.74 -10.33
C PRO A 9 -16.50 4.87 -10.54
N LEU A 10 -15.74 4.74 -9.45
CA LEU A 10 -14.30 4.61 -9.54
C LEU A 10 -14.06 3.37 -10.41
N GLY A 11 -13.25 3.48 -11.47
CA GLY A 11 -13.01 2.37 -12.40
C GLY A 11 -12.37 1.13 -11.76
N TYR A 12 -12.01 1.21 -10.47
CA TYR A 12 -11.29 0.22 -9.70
C TYR A 12 -12.09 -0.30 -8.49
N LEU A 13 -11.63 -1.41 -7.89
CA LEU A 13 -12.25 -2.06 -6.73
C LEU A 13 -12.27 -1.15 -5.50
N VAL A 14 -13.45 -0.94 -4.90
CA VAL A 14 -13.60 -0.17 -3.65
C VAL A 14 -13.83 -1.08 -2.44
N ILE A 15 -12.94 -0.98 -1.45
CA ILE A 15 -13.03 -1.65 -0.14
C ILE A 15 -13.58 -0.66 0.90
N SER A 16 -14.89 -0.65 1.08
CA SER A 16 -15.58 0.22 2.05
C SER A 16 -15.65 -0.39 3.46
N ASP A 17 -15.72 -1.72 3.56
CA ASP A 17 -15.91 -2.45 4.80
C ASP A 17 -15.34 -3.89 4.75
N GLU A 18 -15.50 -4.66 5.84
CA GLU A 18 -14.98 -6.04 5.89
C GLU A 18 -15.68 -7.00 4.91
N ASN A 19 -16.92 -6.72 4.52
CA ASN A 19 -17.68 -7.53 3.58
C ASN A 19 -17.14 -7.37 2.16
N SER A 20 -16.76 -6.15 1.78
CA SER A 20 -16.14 -5.82 0.48
C SER A 20 -14.74 -6.42 0.29
N ILE A 21 -14.07 -6.89 1.35
CA ILE A 21 -12.77 -7.56 1.21
C ILE A 21 -12.94 -8.89 0.46
N ASN A 22 -12.32 -8.99 -0.72
CA ASN A 22 -12.15 -10.23 -1.48
C ASN A 22 -10.70 -10.30 -2.00
N PHE A 23 -9.97 -11.35 -1.62
CA PHE A 23 -8.55 -11.47 -1.98
C PHE A 23 -8.33 -11.61 -3.48
N LYS A 24 -9.22 -12.30 -4.20
CA LYS A 24 -9.11 -12.49 -5.64
C LYS A 24 -9.34 -11.17 -6.38
N ASP A 25 -10.44 -10.50 -6.07
CA ASP A 25 -10.77 -9.19 -6.66
C ASP A 25 -9.66 -8.17 -6.38
N MET A 26 -9.13 -8.13 -5.15
CA MET A 26 -8.01 -7.24 -4.80
C MET A 26 -6.73 -7.57 -5.56
N LEU A 27 -6.44 -8.85 -5.79
CA LEU A 27 -5.27 -9.28 -6.55
C LEU A 27 -5.41 -8.91 -8.03
N ASP A 28 -6.58 -9.14 -8.62
CA ASP A 28 -6.86 -8.84 -10.02
C ASP A 28 -6.89 -7.34 -10.29
N ASP A 29 -7.50 -6.57 -9.40
CA ASP A 29 -7.46 -5.11 -9.44
C ASP A 29 -6.02 -4.58 -9.32
N TYR A 30 -5.21 -5.15 -8.41
CA TYR A 30 -3.81 -4.76 -8.27
C TYR A 30 -2.98 -5.08 -9.51
N ARG A 31 -3.24 -6.24 -10.14
CA ARG A 31 -2.62 -6.63 -11.41
C ARG A 31 -2.94 -5.65 -12.52
N HIS A 32 -4.20 -5.22 -12.58
CA HIS A 32 -4.67 -4.33 -13.64
C HIS A 32 -4.10 -2.91 -13.52
N TYR A 33 -3.98 -2.37 -12.31
CA TYR A 33 -3.63 -0.97 -12.11
C TYR A 33 -2.18 -0.70 -11.68
N PHE A 34 -1.48 -1.68 -11.12
CA PHE A 34 -0.16 -1.44 -10.52
C PHE A 34 0.88 -2.44 -10.97
N SER A 35 0.57 -3.74 -10.97
CA SER A 35 1.59 -4.77 -11.17
C SER A 35 2.29 -4.67 -12.53
N GLY A 36 3.62 -4.63 -12.52
CA GLY A 36 4.44 -4.51 -13.74
C GLY A 36 4.62 -3.07 -14.20
N HIS A 37 3.91 -2.11 -13.61
CA HIS A 37 3.97 -0.70 -13.96
C HIS A 37 4.99 0.05 -13.11
N THR A 38 5.52 1.13 -13.66
CA THR A 38 6.45 2.04 -12.97
C THR A 38 5.90 3.44 -12.97
N VAL A 39 5.84 4.07 -11.80
CA VAL A 39 5.43 5.46 -11.67
C VAL A 39 6.62 6.33 -11.33
N GLU A 40 6.73 7.47 -12.00
CA GLU A 40 7.67 8.54 -11.69
C GLU A 40 6.94 9.71 -11.05
N LEU A 41 7.43 10.13 -9.88
CA LEU A 41 6.96 11.30 -9.16
C LEU A 41 7.99 12.41 -9.27
N THR A 42 7.54 13.61 -9.62
CA THR A 42 8.36 14.83 -9.43
C THR A 42 7.93 15.51 -8.14
N THR A 43 8.88 15.99 -7.34
CA THR A 43 8.58 16.55 -6.02
C THR A 43 9.14 17.97 -5.83
N ASN A 44 8.77 18.61 -4.72
CA ASN A 44 9.33 19.90 -4.31
C ASN A 44 10.61 19.79 -3.45
N TYR A 45 11.17 18.59 -3.26
CA TYR A 45 12.35 18.38 -2.43
C TYR A 45 13.55 18.02 -3.30
N ASN A 46 14.58 18.87 -3.33
CA ASN A 46 15.71 18.73 -4.26
C ASN A 46 16.44 17.38 -4.15
N LEU A 47 16.58 16.81 -2.94
CA LEU A 47 17.25 15.52 -2.75
C LEU A 47 16.40 14.32 -3.21
N LEU A 48 15.10 14.52 -3.41
CA LEU A 48 14.15 13.54 -3.95
C LEU A 48 13.32 14.19 -5.05
N SER A 49 13.97 14.98 -5.92
CA SER A 49 13.28 15.76 -6.96
C SER A 49 12.54 14.85 -7.93
N GLN A 50 13.09 13.65 -8.17
CA GLN A 50 12.47 12.56 -8.91
C GLN A 50 12.48 11.29 -8.07
N VAL A 51 11.37 10.56 -8.07
CA VAL A 51 11.20 9.29 -7.34
C VAL A 51 10.52 8.30 -8.27
N LYS A 52 11.20 7.19 -8.59
CA LYS A 52 10.64 6.09 -9.37
C LYS A 52 10.17 4.98 -8.45
N ILE A 53 8.91 4.57 -8.55
CA ILE A 53 8.33 3.46 -7.79
C ILE A 53 7.94 2.35 -8.76
N ILE A 54 8.44 1.14 -8.50
CA ILE A 54 8.08 -0.07 -9.25
C ILE A 54 7.12 -0.89 -8.39
N PHE A 55 6.04 -1.35 -9.01
CA PHE A 55 5.08 -2.25 -8.40
C PHE A 55 5.21 -3.65 -9.00
N ASN A 56 5.40 -4.64 -8.15
CA ASN A 56 5.44 -6.04 -8.54
C ASN A 56 4.26 -6.77 -7.92
N GLU A 57 3.73 -7.78 -8.62
CA GLU A 57 2.63 -8.62 -8.12
C GLU A 57 2.89 -9.17 -6.71
N LYS A 58 4.16 -9.56 -6.47
CA LYS A 58 4.62 -10.15 -5.21
C LYS A 58 4.64 -9.16 -4.04
N ASP A 59 4.46 -7.87 -4.29
CA ASP A 59 4.38 -6.86 -3.23
C ASP A 59 3.03 -6.95 -2.50
N LEU A 60 1.94 -7.24 -3.21
CA LEU A 60 0.59 -7.21 -2.66
C LEU A 60 0.38 -8.16 -1.45
N PRO A 61 0.84 -9.43 -1.48
CA PRO A 61 0.74 -10.30 -0.30
C PRO A 61 1.31 -9.66 0.97
N HIS A 62 2.47 -9.01 0.87
CA HIS A 62 3.13 -8.34 2.00
C HIS A 62 2.39 -7.08 2.45
N LEU A 63 1.91 -6.28 1.50
CA LEU A 63 1.11 -5.08 1.79
C LEU A 63 -0.16 -5.46 2.54
N MET A 64 -0.87 -6.50 2.09
CA MET A 64 -2.11 -6.96 2.71
C MET A 64 -1.89 -7.84 3.94
N GLY A 65 -0.65 -8.30 4.19
CA GLY A 65 -0.30 -9.15 5.32
C GLY A 65 -0.82 -10.59 5.18
N TRP A 66 -1.12 -11.03 3.97
CA TRP A 66 -1.72 -12.33 3.68
C TRP A 66 -0.82 -13.49 4.14
N GLU A 67 0.49 -13.30 4.18
CA GLU A 67 1.46 -14.28 4.69
C GLU A 67 1.25 -14.61 6.18
N LYS A 68 0.55 -13.75 6.94
CA LYS A 68 0.32 -13.92 8.38
C LYS A 68 -0.88 -14.79 8.70
N VAL A 69 -1.76 -15.01 7.72
CA VAL A 69 -3.03 -15.75 7.91
C VAL A 69 -3.15 -16.97 7.00
N ARG A 70 -2.16 -17.26 6.17
CA ARG A 70 -2.13 -18.47 5.36
C ARG A 70 -1.92 -19.70 6.25
N ILE A 71 -2.97 -20.52 6.38
CA ILE A 71 -3.04 -21.65 7.33
C ILE A 71 -2.40 -22.93 6.76
N LYS A 72 -2.63 -23.22 5.47
CA LYS A 72 -2.31 -24.53 4.87
C LYS A 72 -0.81 -24.84 4.80
N ASN A 73 0.06 -23.83 4.82
CA ASN A 73 1.50 -23.98 4.72
C ASN A 73 2.15 -22.82 5.48
N LYS A 74 3.06 -23.10 6.41
CA LYS A 74 3.88 -22.06 7.11
C LYS A 74 4.78 -21.26 6.17
N ASP A 75 4.81 -21.63 4.89
CA ASP A 75 5.52 -20.93 3.84
C ASP A 75 4.87 -19.57 3.57
N LYS A 76 5.66 -18.51 3.79
CA LYS A 76 5.30 -17.10 3.62
C LYS A 76 5.61 -16.59 2.21
N ASN A 77 5.93 -17.47 1.28
CA ASN A 77 6.26 -17.13 -0.10
C ASN A 77 5.09 -16.45 -0.83
N ALA A 78 5.33 -15.23 -1.30
CA ALA A 78 4.35 -14.41 -2.00
C ALA A 78 3.80 -15.09 -3.27
N SER A 79 4.64 -15.76 -4.06
CA SER A 79 4.20 -16.45 -5.29
C SER A 79 3.25 -17.59 -4.99
N LYS A 80 3.49 -18.38 -3.94
CA LYS A 80 2.55 -19.44 -3.54
C LYS A 80 1.23 -18.87 -3.00
N ILE A 81 1.28 -17.76 -2.28
CA ILE A 81 0.08 -17.05 -1.81
C ILE A 81 -0.78 -16.63 -3.02
N ILE A 82 -0.16 -16.05 -4.04
CA ILE A 82 -0.82 -15.61 -5.28
C ILE A 82 -1.49 -16.81 -5.98
N ILE A 83 -0.75 -17.90 -6.20
CA ILE A 83 -1.27 -19.12 -6.82
C ILE A 83 -2.47 -19.68 -6.05
N ASP A 84 -2.42 -19.69 -4.72
CA ASP A 84 -3.53 -20.18 -3.90
C ASP A 84 -4.76 -19.26 -3.97
N ILE A 85 -4.57 -17.95 -4.12
CA ILE A 85 -5.68 -16.99 -4.31
C ILE A 85 -6.30 -17.19 -5.69
N ASP A 86 -5.49 -17.34 -6.73
CA ASP A 86 -5.98 -17.59 -8.10
C ASP A 86 -6.80 -18.88 -8.19
N ASN A 87 -6.34 -19.93 -7.52
CA ASN A 87 -7.06 -21.20 -7.43
C ASN A 87 -8.19 -21.20 -6.39
N LEU A 88 -8.49 -20.06 -5.76
CA LEU A 88 -9.49 -19.90 -4.69
C LEU A 88 -9.30 -20.83 -3.48
N THR A 89 -8.10 -21.40 -3.31
CA THR A 89 -7.75 -22.27 -2.18
C THR A 89 -7.29 -21.49 -0.96
N PHE A 90 -7.04 -20.18 -1.11
CA PHE A 90 -6.78 -19.24 -0.03
C PHE A 90 -7.68 -17.99 -0.17
N THR A 91 -8.65 -17.86 0.75
CA THR A 91 -9.68 -16.82 0.71
C THR A 91 -9.82 -16.09 2.04
N LYS A 92 -10.54 -14.96 2.05
CA LYS A 92 -10.95 -14.28 3.29
C LYS A 92 -11.64 -15.24 4.27
N LYS A 93 -12.59 -16.05 3.79
CA LYS A 93 -13.38 -16.97 4.63
C LYS A 93 -12.49 -17.95 5.40
N LEU A 94 -11.47 -18.49 4.74
CA LEU A 94 -10.48 -19.35 5.38
C LEU A 94 -9.61 -18.58 6.37
N SER A 95 -9.19 -17.37 5.99
CA SER A 95 -8.31 -16.51 6.79
C SER A 95 -8.94 -16.00 8.08
N LYS A 96 -10.26 -15.81 8.13
CA LYS A 96 -10.98 -15.33 9.33
C LYS A 96 -10.82 -16.23 10.55
N LYS A 97 -10.51 -17.51 10.34
CA LYS A 97 -10.25 -18.47 11.43
C LYS A 97 -8.88 -18.27 12.08
N ASN A 98 -7.97 -17.55 11.43
CA ASN A 98 -6.63 -17.31 11.94
C ASN A 98 -6.64 -16.20 13.01
N PRO A 99 -5.98 -16.37 14.18
CA PRO A 99 -5.88 -15.33 15.21
C PRO A 99 -5.32 -13.98 14.71
N ASN A 100 -4.46 -14.01 13.69
CA ASN A 100 -3.87 -12.81 13.08
C ASN A 100 -4.83 -12.06 12.14
N TRP A 101 -6.04 -12.57 11.88
CA TRP A 101 -7.03 -11.91 11.02
C TRP A 101 -7.26 -10.46 11.40
N LYS A 102 -7.43 -10.18 12.70
CA LYS A 102 -7.66 -8.82 13.21
C LYS A 102 -6.54 -7.85 12.81
N SER A 103 -5.29 -8.32 12.78
CA SER A 103 -4.12 -7.53 12.40
C SER A 103 -4.12 -7.17 10.91
N ILE A 104 -4.41 -8.15 10.05
CA ILE A 104 -4.35 -7.95 8.60
C ILE A 104 -5.61 -7.27 8.06
N LYS A 105 -6.75 -7.41 8.75
CA LYS A 105 -8.02 -6.80 8.34
C LYS A 105 -7.85 -5.31 8.08
N LYS A 106 -7.19 -4.60 9.00
CA LYS A 106 -6.92 -3.17 8.84
C LYS A 106 -6.10 -2.85 7.59
N ARG A 107 -5.17 -3.72 7.19
CA ARG A 107 -4.38 -3.51 5.97
C ARG A 107 -5.26 -3.62 4.73
N ASN A 108 -6.11 -4.66 4.68
CA ASN A 108 -7.03 -4.90 3.59
C ASN A 108 -8.09 -3.79 3.45
N LEU A 109 -8.63 -3.28 4.58
CA LEU A 109 -9.54 -2.13 4.61
C LEU A 109 -8.90 -0.81 4.11
N ASN A 110 -7.58 -0.76 3.96
CA ASN A 110 -6.87 0.42 3.48
C ASN A 110 -6.25 0.20 2.09
N TYR A 111 -6.65 -0.86 1.38
CA TYR A 111 -6.17 -1.16 0.02
C TYR A 111 -6.31 0.06 -0.92
N ASN A 112 -7.45 0.75 -0.87
CA ASN A 112 -7.71 1.94 -1.70
C ASN A 112 -6.76 3.12 -1.46
N LEU A 113 -5.89 3.08 -0.45
CA LEU A 113 -4.83 4.07 -0.31
C LEU A 113 -3.89 4.08 -1.53
N LEU A 114 -3.66 2.92 -2.17
CA LEU A 114 -2.89 2.85 -3.42
C LEU A 114 -3.54 3.68 -4.53
N HIS A 115 -4.83 3.47 -4.78
CA HIS A 115 -5.59 4.18 -5.81
C HIS A 115 -5.62 5.69 -5.54
N ARG A 116 -5.87 6.07 -4.30
CA ARG A 116 -5.87 7.47 -3.86
C ARG A 116 -4.56 8.20 -4.12
N ILE A 117 -3.43 7.51 -3.91
CA ILE A 117 -2.10 8.09 -4.14
C ILE A 117 -1.78 8.13 -5.64
N PHE A 118 -1.97 7.02 -6.35
CA PHE A 118 -1.36 6.82 -7.69
C PHE A 118 -2.34 6.95 -8.87
N LEU A 119 -3.65 6.89 -8.63
CA LEU A 119 -4.68 7.08 -9.67
C LEU A 119 -5.43 8.40 -9.45
N ASP A 120 -6.07 8.57 -8.29
CA ASP A 120 -6.86 9.77 -7.98
C ASP A 120 -5.98 10.97 -7.65
N GLN A 121 -4.76 10.71 -7.17
CA GLN A 121 -3.77 11.71 -6.76
C GLN A 121 -4.26 12.70 -5.69
N ASP A 122 -5.27 12.31 -4.90
CA ASP A 122 -5.82 13.13 -3.82
C ASP A 122 -4.92 13.11 -2.56
N ILE A 123 -3.99 12.15 -2.49
CA ILE A 123 -2.92 12.09 -1.49
C ILE A 123 -1.57 12.30 -2.19
N ASN A 124 -1.08 13.53 -2.13
CA ASN A 124 0.11 13.98 -2.86
C ASN A 124 1.27 14.40 -1.93
N VAL A 125 1.30 13.88 -0.70
CA VAL A 125 2.35 14.18 0.26
C VAL A 125 2.93 12.92 0.86
N PHE A 126 4.27 12.84 0.88
CA PHE A 126 5.02 11.80 1.57
C PHE A 126 6.09 12.40 2.48
N VAL A 127 6.70 11.56 3.31
CA VAL A 127 7.84 11.92 4.17
C VAL A 127 9.06 11.08 3.81
N GLU A 128 10.22 11.70 3.82
CA GLU A 128 11.50 11.01 3.76
C GLU A 128 11.81 10.40 5.14
N THR A 129 12.32 9.17 5.17
CA THR A 129 12.51 8.38 6.40
C THR A 129 13.86 7.68 6.49
N SER A 130 14.77 7.84 5.53
CA SER A 130 16.05 7.12 5.51
C SER A 130 16.92 7.49 6.70
N ASN A 131 16.88 8.75 7.16
CA ASN A 131 17.62 9.21 8.36
C ASN A 131 16.79 9.18 9.65
N MET A 132 15.64 8.48 9.66
CA MET A 132 14.79 8.40 10.85
C MET A 132 15.29 7.32 11.80
N HIS A 133 15.27 7.59 13.11
CA HIS A 133 15.58 6.61 14.14
C HIS A 133 14.47 6.60 15.21
N PRO A 134 13.86 5.44 15.52
CA PRO A 134 14.10 4.12 14.92
C PRO A 134 13.40 3.93 13.56
N ASN A 135 14.11 3.35 12.58
CA ASN A 135 13.55 2.92 11.29
C ASN A 135 13.67 1.39 11.12
N ARG A 136 12.89 0.65 11.92
CA ARG A 136 12.93 -0.83 11.98
C ARG A 136 12.58 -1.50 10.65
N LEU A 137 11.77 -0.83 9.84
CA LEU A 137 11.38 -1.33 8.52
C LEU A 137 12.27 -0.79 7.42
N HIS A 138 13.40 -0.13 7.72
CA HIS A 138 14.35 0.40 6.74
C HIS A 138 13.67 1.13 5.57
N LEU A 139 12.63 1.91 5.87
CA LEU A 139 11.86 2.66 4.87
C LEU A 139 12.67 3.87 4.42
N ASN A 140 12.54 4.23 3.16
CA ASN A 140 13.18 5.43 2.62
C ASN A 140 12.16 6.55 2.42
N ILE A 141 10.96 6.21 1.95
CA ILE A 141 9.85 7.15 1.84
C ILE A 141 8.55 6.52 2.33
N VAL A 142 7.66 7.37 2.85
CA VAL A 142 6.38 6.94 3.41
C VAL A 142 5.28 7.92 3.05
N PHE A 143 4.23 7.44 2.41
CA PHE A 143 2.97 8.18 2.33
C PHE A 143 2.20 8.01 3.63
N VAL A 144 1.71 9.12 4.17
CA VAL A 144 1.01 9.16 5.45
C VAL A 144 -0.35 9.82 5.23
N TYR A 145 -1.40 9.04 5.42
CA TYR A 145 -2.78 9.52 5.36
C TYR A 145 -3.38 9.58 6.76
N ASN A 146 -3.66 10.77 7.25
CA ASN A 146 -4.21 10.98 8.58
C ASN A 146 -5.74 10.90 8.56
N LYS A 147 -6.29 9.94 9.31
CA LYS A 147 -7.70 9.88 9.69
C LYS A 147 -7.89 10.51 11.07
N LYS A 148 -9.13 10.58 11.56
CA LYS A 148 -9.48 11.20 12.86
C LYS A 148 -8.72 10.63 14.06
N ARG A 149 -8.40 9.34 14.08
CA ARG A 149 -7.80 8.64 15.24
C ARG A 149 -6.55 7.82 14.91
N GLU A 150 -6.22 7.67 13.64
CA GLU A 150 -5.10 6.85 13.18
C GLU A 150 -4.47 7.43 11.92
N SER A 151 -3.21 7.10 11.69
CA SER A 151 -2.52 7.34 10.43
C SER A 151 -2.39 6.04 9.67
N ILE A 152 -2.67 6.08 8.36
CA ILE A 152 -2.42 4.97 7.46
C ILE A 152 -1.09 5.23 6.75
N ILE A 153 -0.22 4.24 6.80
CA ILE A 153 1.18 4.32 6.41
C ILE A 153 1.38 3.38 5.24
N LEU A 154 1.72 3.92 4.07
CA LEU A 154 2.23 3.17 2.94
C LEU A 154 3.72 3.46 2.79
N GLY A 155 4.54 2.46 3.09
CA GLY A 155 6.00 2.60 3.16
C GLY A 155 6.71 1.92 2.01
N PHE A 156 7.77 2.57 1.54
CA PHE A 156 8.59 2.11 0.42
C PHE A 156 10.05 2.02 0.83
N ARG A 157 10.76 1.07 0.22
CA ARG A 157 12.22 0.94 0.32
C ARG A 157 12.86 1.22 -1.02
N LYS A 158 14.01 1.87 -0.98
CA LYS A 158 14.90 1.98 -2.12
C LYS A 158 15.57 0.63 -2.36
N THR A 159 15.58 0.16 -3.60
CA THR A 159 16.27 -1.09 -3.94
C THR A 159 17.79 -0.89 -3.87
N ARG A 160 18.55 -1.96 -3.60
CA ARG A 160 20.02 -1.87 -3.51
C ARG A 160 20.69 -1.71 -4.87
N THR A 161 20.07 -2.24 -5.91
CA THR A 161 20.67 -2.40 -7.24
C THR A 161 20.22 -1.35 -8.25
N ARG A 162 19.11 -0.66 -7.98
CA ARG A 162 18.51 0.35 -8.87
C ARG A 162 18.08 1.55 -8.05
N ASP A 163 18.13 2.74 -8.67
CA ASP A 163 17.64 3.99 -8.09
C ASP A 163 16.10 4.08 -8.13
N VAL A 164 15.44 3.04 -7.60
CA VAL A 164 13.97 2.88 -7.61
C VAL A 164 13.49 2.41 -6.26
N PHE A 165 12.22 2.67 -5.98
CA PHE A 165 11.54 2.35 -4.74
C PHE A 165 10.53 1.23 -4.97
N VAL A 166 10.32 0.37 -3.98
CA VAL A 166 9.31 -0.69 -3.99
C VAL A 166 8.44 -0.60 -2.74
N PRO A 167 7.13 -0.85 -2.84
CA PRO A 167 6.24 -0.85 -1.69
C PRO A 167 6.53 -2.07 -0.79
N VAL A 168 6.58 -1.87 0.53
CA VAL A 168 6.93 -2.95 1.48
C VAL A 168 5.98 -3.11 2.65
N THR A 169 5.19 -2.08 2.97
CA THR A 169 4.26 -2.15 4.10
C THR A 169 3.08 -1.22 3.89
N LEU A 170 1.90 -1.72 4.26
CA LEU A 170 0.71 -0.93 4.48
C LEU A 170 0.20 -1.25 5.88
N HIS A 171 0.03 -0.24 6.73
CA HIS A 171 -0.52 -0.45 8.08
C HIS A 171 -1.14 0.82 8.67
N ALA A 172 -2.01 0.64 9.65
CA ALA A 172 -2.52 1.72 10.48
C ALA A 172 -1.67 1.84 11.76
N THR A 173 -1.44 3.06 12.21
CA THR A 173 -0.77 3.39 13.48
C THR A 173 -1.50 4.54 14.18
N ASN A 174 -1.16 4.84 15.43
CA ASN A 174 -1.73 5.97 16.17
C ASN A 174 -1.46 7.30 15.44
N ILE A 175 -2.36 8.28 15.54
CA ILE A 175 -2.17 9.61 14.96
C ILE A 175 -0.92 10.32 15.50
N HIS A 176 -0.54 10.08 16.76
CA HIS A 176 0.72 10.54 17.34
C HIS A 176 1.84 9.55 17.01
N ASN A 177 2.32 9.57 15.77
CA ASN A 177 3.43 8.74 15.30
C ASN A 177 4.59 9.59 14.79
N GLN A 178 5.77 8.96 14.75
CA GLN A 178 7.02 9.60 14.32
C GLN A 178 6.99 10.19 12.90
N TYR A 179 6.18 9.65 11.98
CA TYR A 179 6.11 10.17 10.62
C TYR A 179 5.43 11.54 10.56
N ASN A 180 4.51 11.83 11.50
CA ASN A 180 3.81 13.12 11.54
C ASN A 180 4.70 14.28 12.00
N CYS A 181 5.84 13.99 12.63
CA CYS A 181 6.84 14.98 13.05
C CYS A 181 7.86 15.32 11.95
N ARG A 182 7.74 14.71 10.78
CA ARG A 182 8.73 14.82 9.69
C ARG A 182 8.29 15.85 8.65
N ARG A 183 9.28 16.44 7.99
CA ARG A 183 9.06 17.37 6.88
C ARG A 183 8.26 16.66 5.77
N ARG A 184 7.23 17.35 5.29
CA ARG A 184 6.36 16.92 4.20
C ARG A 184 6.97 17.28 2.85
N THR A 185 7.07 16.29 1.98
CA THR A 185 7.43 16.45 0.56
C THR A 185 6.16 16.36 -0.28
N LYS A 186 5.92 17.40 -1.09
CA LYS A 186 4.76 17.47 -1.97
C LYS A 186 5.12 16.91 -3.34
N VAL A 187 4.30 15.99 -3.83
CA VAL A 187 4.30 15.51 -5.22
C VAL A 187 3.72 16.62 -6.08
N LYS A 188 4.50 17.08 -7.07
CA LYS A 188 4.11 18.09 -8.05
C LYS A 188 3.43 17.48 -9.26
N SER A 189 3.93 16.32 -9.70
CA SER A 189 3.36 15.55 -10.80
C SER A 189 3.67 14.07 -10.61
N LEU A 190 2.82 13.26 -11.24
CA LEU A 190 2.89 11.81 -11.28
C LEU A 190 2.72 11.37 -12.73
N LYS A 191 3.57 10.46 -13.19
CA LYS A 191 3.50 9.90 -14.53
C LYS A 191 3.77 8.39 -14.49
N TRP A 192 2.89 7.60 -15.10
CA TRP A 192 3.15 6.20 -15.40
C TRP A 192 4.10 6.10 -16.61
N LEU A 193 5.14 5.27 -16.51
CA LEU A 193 6.25 5.18 -17.49
C LEU A 193 6.07 4.06 -18.52
N ASP A 194 4.93 3.39 -18.45
CA ASP A 194 4.51 2.27 -19.26
C ASP A 194 4.40 2.61 -20.75
#